data_AF-A0A0C2XIM7-F1
#
_entry.id   AF-A0A0C2XIM7-F1
#
_cell.length_a   1.000
_cell.length_b   1.000
_cell.length_c   1.000
_cell.angle_alpha   90.00
_cell.angle_beta   90.00
_cell.angle_gamma   90.00
#
_symmetry.space_group_name_H-M   'P 1'
#
loop_
_entity.id
_entity.type
_entity.pdbx_description
1 polymer ?
#
loop_
_entity_poly.entity_id
_entity_poly.type
_entity_poly.pdbx_seq_one_letter_code
_entity_poly.pdbx_strand_id
1 'polypeptide(L)'
;IIPDEDPQQDIETAGGDDEGGDDEAGINGDGLGEEDEVPDEGDEADDEEDSQQEGNSSSRTKSTRRPLPKWLLELFNARVAESSTPYRNADGLPPLYANHKTFWFPQSSTFFFLKQTSTTPQQLFNPRFFLWDPDALCPRGIPCPNCRTVLQRHQAISLPRQCVDFNETFWIIGYRYRCRSCTHPKSKKATVTFRSWDPRILAVLPPSLSAEFPARLSHRSGISTGLFSFMRSCFNYGLGSKQFSDTIRMQHILHYDTLELQYLEQLAIRTLDDWFRLKYEAFPRFDDIGPLGPHLYTPSATLLRDLYDDFVDEHRTEINQHTAMLTANICAIDHSHKIAKQTMRVEGEQPFTAILSLTNEKNEIRACNFVATKSHSQYELALRNVHDSLDLFGHPQPSLVYTDNMSDKKFLEDCFPSLRQGVTPIEKHGHLEEFVIPSEVPILV
;
A
#
# COMPACT_ATOMS: atom_id res chain seq x y z
N ILE A 1 15.75 21.86 49.92
CA ILE A 1 14.41 22.03 50.53
C ILE A 1 13.62 22.82 49.50
N ILE A 2 13.03 22.07 48.57
CA ILE A 2 12.18 22.56 47.49
C ILE A 2 10.76 22.49 48.06
N PRO A 3 9.95 23.56 48.03
CA PRO A 3 8.55 23.44 48.40
C PRO A 3 7.79 22.67 47.32
N ASP A 4 7.02 21.68 47.75
CA ASP A 4 6.07 20.92 46.94
C ASP A 4 4.90 21.84 46.51
N GLU A 5 4.71 22.01 45.21
CA GLU A 5 3.48 22.60 44.65
C GLU A 5 2.59 21.49 44.09
N ASP A 6 1.33 21.56 44.53
CA ASP A 6 0.27 20.55 44.48
C ASP A 6 -0.26 20.34 43.04
N PRO A 7 -0.23 19.11 42.50
CA PRO A 7 -0.65 18.81 41.13
C PRO A 7 -2.18 18.81 40.91
N GLN A 8 -2.99 19.32 41.85
CA GLN A 8 -4.46 19.29 41.76
C GLN A 8 -5.13 20.68 41.82
N GLN A 9 -4.41 21.76 41.53
CA GLN A 9 -5.03 23.09 41.49
C GLN A 9 -5.73 23.36 40.14
N ASP A 10 -7.06 23.36 40.15
CA ASP A 10 -7.89 23.82 39.02
C ASP A 10 -7.74 25.33 38.81
N ILE A 11 -7.50 25.75 37.56
CA ILE A 11 -7.52 27.15 37.14
C ILE A 11 -8.63 27.33 36.09
N GLU A 12 -9.78 27.86 36.52
CA GLU A 12 -10.86 28.30 35.63
C GLU A 12 -10.68 29.77 35.19
N THR A 13 -10.34 29.91 33.90
CA THR A 13 -10.88 30.82 32.86
C THR A 13 -10.87 32.35 33.02
N ALA A 14 -10.37 33.05 31.99
CA ALA A 14 -11.10 34.14 31.31
C ALA A 14 -10.49 34.53 29.93
N GLY A 15 -11.17 34.09 28.86
CA GLY A 15 -11.57 34.89 27.67
C GLY A 15 -10.53 35.49 26.71
N GLY A 16 -10.52 34.97 25.48
CA GLY A 16 -9.94 35.66 24.31
C GLY A 16 -9.79 34.77 23.07
N ASP A 17 -10.91 34.40 22.45
CA ASP A 17 -11.19 34.07 21.03
C ASP A 17 -10.01 33.55 20.17
N ASP A 18 -9.92 32.24 19.91
CA ASP A 18 -10.58 31.49 18.82
C ASP A 18 -9.84 31.60 17.47
N GLU A 19 -9.03 30.57 17.17
CA GLU A 19 -8.96 29.96 15.84
C GLU A 19 -8.28 28.56 15.93
N GLY A 20 -9.11 27.56 16.23
CA GLY A 20 -9.07 26.21 15.66
C GLY A 20 -7.75 25.43 15.65
N GLY A 21 -7.24 25.07 16.84
CA GLY A 21 -6.34 23.92 16.99
C GLY A 21 -7.15 22.63 17.07
N ASP A 22 -7.36 21.96 15.94
CA ASP A 22 -7.84 20.57 15.95
C ASP A 22 -6.72 19.67 16.47
N ASP A 23 -6.69 19.50 17.80
CA ASP A 23 -6.07 18.36 18.44
C ASP A 23 -6.84 17.09 18.06
N GLU A 24 -6.58 16.54 16.87
CA GLU A 24 -6.99 15.19 16.47
C GLU A 24 -6.17 14.09 17.17
N ALA A 25 -5.80 14.32 18.43
CA ALA A 25 -5.25 13.31 19.31
C ALA A 25 -6.42 12.51 19.93
N GLY A 26 -7.00 11.56 19.20
CA GLY A 26 -7.93 10.62 19.86
C GLY A 26 -8.93 9.81 19.06
N ILE A 27 -8.93 9.82 17.71
CA ILE A 27 -9.86 8.96 16.94
C ILE A 27 -9.08 8.17 15.87
N ASN A 28 -8.09 7.41 16.31
CA ASN A 28 -7.50 6.34 15.52
C ASN A 28 -8.42 5.11 15.59
N GLY A 29 -9.52 5.17 14.83
CA GLY A 29 -10.17 3.97 14.32
C GLY A 29 -9.25 3.33 13.28
N ASP A 30 -8.12 2.78 13.73
CA ASP A 30 -7.34 1.89 12.89
C ASP A 30 -8.22 0.67 12.63
N GLY A 31 -8.38 0.29 11.35
CA GLY A 31 -9.07 -0.95 11.01
C GLY A 31 -8.52 -2.14 11.82
N LEU A 32 -9.29 -3.23 11.93
CA LEU A 32 -8.92 -4.43 12.73
C LEU A 32 -7.55 -5.06 12.39
N GLY A 33 -6.87 -4.58 11.35
CA GLY A 33 -5.56 -5.05 10.93
C GLY A 33 -4.43 -4.61 11.85
N GLU A 34 -4.39 -5.13 13.08
CA GLU A 34 -3.10 -5.53 13.62
C GLU A 34 -2.60 -6.64 12.70
N GLU A 35 -1.64 -6.31 11.82
CA GLU A 35 -1.03 -7.31 10.96
C GLU A 35 -0.31 -8.31 11.86
N ASP A 36 -0.81 -9.54 11.98
CA ASP A 36 -0.12 -10.59 12.74
C ASP A 36 1.32 -10.74 12.24
N GLU A 37 2.30 -10.78 13.15
CA GLU A 37 3.68 -11.05 12.75
C GLU A 37 3.79 -12.45 12.14
N VAL A 38 3.98 -12.49 10.82
CA VAL A 38 4.51 -13.67 10.16
C VAL A 38 5.90 -13.83 10.79
N PRO A 39 6.25 -15.00 11.36
CA PRO A 39 7.64 -15.33 11.55
C PRO A 39 8.36 -15.00 10.25
N ASP A 40 9.55 -14.44 10.33
CA ASP A 40 10.45 -14.38 9.19
C ASP A 40 10.75 -15.82 8.74
N GLU A 41 9.82 -16.43 8.02
CA GLU A 41 10.10 -17.52 7.10
C GLU A 41 10.62 -16.83 5.85
N GLY A 42 11.81 -16.25 5.98
CA GLY A 42 12.48 -15.54 4.91
C GLY A 42 12.53 -16.39 3.63
N ASP A 43 12.96 -15.78 2.54
CA ASP A 43 13.88 -16.52 1.68
C ASP A 43 14.85 -17.22 2.63
N GLU A 44 14.90 -18.56 2.69
CA GLU A 44 15.65 -19.35 3.70
C GLU A 44 17.13 -18.95 3.75
N ALA A 45 17.36 -17.81 4.35
CA ALA A 45 18.60 -17.09 4.36
C ALA A 45 19.17 -16.99 5.75
N ASP A 46 18.35 -17.12 6.78
CA ASP A 46 18.78 -16.93 8.16
C ASP A 46 18.30 -17.99 9.17
N ASP A 47 17.93 -19.19 8.73
CA ASP A 47 17.52 -20.25 9.66
C ASP A 47 18.57 -21.36 9.77
N GLU A 48 19.71 -21.08 10.41
CA GLU A 48 20.44 -22.05 11.25
C GLU A 48 21.24 -21.27 12.33
N GLU A 49 20.62 -20.91 13.46
CA GLU A 49 21.39 -20.67 14.70
C GLU A 49 21.03 -21.76 15.71
N ASP A 50 22.02 -22.64 15.89
CA ASP A 50 22.10 -23.64 16.94
C ASP A 50 22.31 -22.95 18.29
N SER A 51 21.62 -23.48 19.28
CA SER A 51 21.56 -23.04 20.67
C SER A 51 22.93 -22.89 21.34
N GLN A 52 23.18 -21.72 21.96
CA GLN A 52 23.70 -21.51 23.34
C GLN A 52 24.41 -20.15 23.47
N GLN A 53 23.76 -19.16 24.10
CA GLN A 53 24.45 -18.26 25.03
C GLN A 53 23.45 -17.45 25.89
N GLU A 54 23.59 -17.61 27.20
CA GLU A 54 22.94 -16.77 28.21
C GLU A 54 23.49 -15.34 28.13
N GLY A 55 22.61 -14.34 28.07
CA GLY A 55 23.02 -12.94 28.03
C GLY A 55 21.86 -11.97 27.91
N ASN A 56 21.39 -11.50 29.06
CA ASN A 56 20.37 -10.49 29.31
C ASN A 56 20.28 -9.35 28.26
N SER A 57 19.24 -9.38 27.41
CA SER A 57 18.70 -8.19 26.72
C SER A 57 17.21 -8.41 26.47
N SER A 58 16.43 -7.34 26.59
CA SER A 58 14.96 -7.34 26.54
C SER A 58 14.42 -8.18 25.38
N SER A 59 13.77 -9.30 25.72
CA SER A 59 13.11 -10.17 24.75
C SER A 59 11.99 -9.39 24.05
N ARG A 60 12.20 -8.98 22.80
CA ARG A 60 11.09 -8.73 21.87
C ARG A 60 10.30 -10.04 21.79
N THR A 61 9.12 -10.06 22.38
CA THR A 61 8.16 -11.16 22.26
C THR A 61 7.87 -11.34 20.77
N LYS A 62 8.42 -12.38 20.16
CA LYS A 62 8.10 -12.77 18.78
C LYS A 62 6.61 -13.10 18.76
N SER A 63 5.80 -12.21 18.17
CA SER A 63 4.37 -12.48 18.02
C SER A 63 4.19 -13.60 17.00
N THR A 64 3.53 -14.69 17.38
CA THR A 64 3.29 -15.84 16.51
C THR A 64 2.01 -15.61 15.71
N ARG A 65 2.09 -15.77 14.37
CA ARG A 65 0.94 -15.78 13.46
C ARG A 65 -0.24 -16.55 14.04
N ARG A 66 -1.43 -15.92 14.05
CA ARG A 66 -2.64 -16.58 14.56
C ARG A 66 -2.96 -17.82 13.71
N PRO A 67 -3.25 -18.97 14.32
CA PRO A 67 -3.57 -20.18 13.59
C PRO A 67 -4.90 -20.03 12.86
N LEU A 68 -4.95 -20.46 11.60
CA LEU A 68 -6.21 -20.54 10.84
C LEU A 68 -7.18 -21.50 11.53
N PRO A 69 -8.50 -21.24 11.48
CA PRO A 69 -9.48 -22.13 12.08
C PRO A 69 -9.50 -23.46 11.31
N LYS A 70 -9.76 -24.56 12.03
CA LYS A 70 -9.66 -25.92 11.48
C LYS A 70 -10.50 -26.12 10.23
N TRP A 71 -11.73 -25.58 10.22
CA TRP A 71 -12.66 -25.70 9.10
C TRP A 71 -12.09 -25.09 7.80
N LEU A 72 -11.36 -23.97 7.91
CA LEU A 72 -10.72 -23.32 6.77
C LEU A 72 -9.47 -24.08 6.32
N LEU A 73 -8.67 -24.55 7.27
CA LEU A 73 -7.45 -25.31 6.99
C LEU A 73 -7.75 -26.66 6.32
N GLU A 74 -8.81 -27.35 6.74
CA GLU A 74 -9.27 -28.59 6.13
C GLU A 74 -9.70 -28.37 4.68
N LEU A 75 -10.44 -27.29 4.40
CA LEU A 75 -10.84 -26.94 3.05
C LEU A 75 -9.64 -26.56 2.17
N PHE A 76 -8.70 -25.77 2.70
CA PHE A 76 -7.43 -25.47 2.02
C PHE A 76 -6.66 -26.74 1.67
N ASN A 77 -6.47 -27.64 2.63
CA ASN A 77 -5.75 -28.90 2.43
C ASN A 77 -6.44 -29.79 1.38
N ALA A 78 -7.78 -29.82 1.36
CA ALA A 78 -8.53 -30.50 0.32
C ALA A 78 -8.22 -29.93 -1.08
N ARG A 79 -8.21 -28.59 -1.24
CA ARG A 79 -7.86 -27.94 -2.51
C ARG A 79 -6.41 -28.15 -2.94
N VAL A 80 -5.48 -28.19 -1.99
CA VAL A 80 -4.08 -28.56 -2.25
C VAL A 80 -4.00 -30.01 -2.73
N ALA A 81 -4.71 -30.94 -2.07
CA ALA A 81 -4.75 -32.34 -2.46
C ALA A 81 -5.34 -32.53 -3.87
N GLU A 82 -6.45 -31.86 -4.19
CA GLU A 82 -7.07 -31.83 -5.54
C GLU A 82 -6.10 -31.32 -6.64
N SER A 83 -5.10 -30.50 -6.26
CA SER A 83 -4.11 -29.92 -7.17
C SER A 83 -2.79 -30.72 -7.24
N SER A 84 -2.69 -31.83 -6.52
CA SER A 84 -1.44 -32.60 -6.39
C SER A 84 -1.29 -33.69 -7.46
N THR A 85 -0.10 -34.28 -7.54
CA THR A 85 0.31 -35.29 -8.55
C THR A 85 -0.69 -36.42 -8.85
N PRO A 86 -1.41 -37.04 -7.89
CA PRO A 86 -2.37 -38.09 -8.23
C PRO A 86 -3.51 -37.64 -9.16
N TYR A 87 -3.81 -36.34 -9.23
CA TYR A 87 -4.90 -35.79 -10.04
C TYR A 87 -4.42 -35.01 -11.27
N ARG A 88 -3.11 -34.82 -11.43
CA ARG A 88 -2.56 -34.10 -12.59
C ARG A 88 -2.64 -34.95 -13.84
N ASN A 89 -2.86 -34.31 -14.99
CA ASN A 89 -2.88 -34.99 -16.27
C ASN A 89 -1.45 -35.36 -16.74
N ALA A 90 -1.33 -35.97 -17.92
CA ALA A 90 -0.04 -36.36 -18.51
C ALA A 90 0.94 -35.18 -18.71
N ASP A 91 0.42 -33.96 -18.90
CA ASP A 91 1.21 -32.73 -19.06
C ASP A 91 1.57 -32.08 -17.71
N GLY A 92 1.20 -32.68 -16.58
CA GLY A 92 1.43 -32.13 -15.25
C GLY A 92 0.46 -31.01 -14.85
N LEU A 93 -0.60 -30.77 -15.62
CA LEU A 93 -1.64 -29.78 -15.31
C LEU A 93 -2.60 -30.31 -14.24
N PRO A 94 -2.92 -29.51 -13.19
CA PRO A 94 -3.98 -29.87 -12.26
C PRO A 94 -5.36 -29.86 -12.96
N PRO A 95 -6.35 -30.62 -12.46
CA PRO A 95 -7.70 -30.67 -13.05
C PRO A 95 -8.33 -29.29 -13.23
N LEU A 96 -8.06 -28.36 -12.32
CA LEU A 96 -8.54 -26.98 -12.37
C LEU A 96 -8.11 -26.27 -13.67
N TYR A 97 -6.85 -26.42 -14.08
CA TYR A 97 -6.32 -25.83 -15.30
C TYR A 97 -6.68 -26.67 -16.54
N ALA A 98 -6.64 -28.00 -16.42
CA ALA A 98 -6.86 -28.90 -17.54
C ALA A 98 -8.33 -28.95 -17.97
N ASN A 99 -9.24 -29.13 -17.01
CA ASN A 99 -10.66 -29.40 -17.26
C ASN A 99 -11.51 -28.13 -17.14
N HIS A 100 -11.29 -27.34 -16.09
CA HIS A 100 -12.12 -26.18 -15.80
C HIS A 100 -11.63 -24.89 -16.47
N LYS A 101 -10.39 -24.86 -17.00
CA LYS A 101 -9.80 -23.71 -17.69
C LYS A 101 -9.88 -22.41 -16.87
N THR A 102 -9.66 -22.51 -15.57
CA THR A 102 -9.74 -21.40 -14.62
C THR A 102 -8.65 -21.52 -13.57
N PHE A 103 -8.32 -20.41 -12.91
CA PHE A 103 -7.46 -20.38 -11.72
C PHE A 103 -8.24 -20.43 -10.40
N TRP A 104 -9.55 -20.19 -10.47
CA TRP A 104 -10.43 -20.09 -9.30
C TRP A 104 -11.16 -21.41 -9.07
N PHE A 105 -11.12 -21.92 -7.85
CA PHE A 105 -11.93 -23.08 -7.51
C PHE A 105 -13.43 -22.74 -7.59
N PRO A 106 -14.26 -23.64 -8.16
CA PRO A 106 -15.69 -23.42 -8.22
C PRO A 106 -16.28 -23.33 -6.80
N GLN A 107 -17.25 -22.44 -6.65
CA GLN A 107 -18.01 -22.26 -5.42
C GLN A 107 -19.49 -22.50 -5.64
N SER A 108 -20.13 -23.11 -4.65
CA SER A 108 -21.58 -23.17 -4.59
C SER A 108 -22.13 -21.84 -4.09
N SER A 109 -23.26 -21.41 -4.65
CA SER A 109 -23.98 -20.23 -4.17
C SER A 109 -24.59 -20.48 -2.79
N THR A 110 -24.69 -19.44 -1.97
CA THR A 110 -25.25 -19.48 -0.60
C THR A 110 -26.60 -20.18 -0.52
N PHE A 111 -27.47 -19.97 -1.52
CA PHE A 111 -28.77 -20.63 -1.63
C PHE A 111 -28.70 -22.15 -1.49
N PHE A 112 -27.70 -22.81 -2.11
CA PHE A 112 -27.59 -24.26 -2.07
C PHE A 112 -27.16 -24.78 -0.70
N PHE A 113 -26.30 -24.06 0.02
CA PHE A 113 -25.94 -24.39 1.40
C PHE A 113 -27.15 -24.26 2.33
N LEU A 114 -27.92 -23.18 2.15
CA LEU A 114 -29.13 -22.88 2.91
C LEU A 114 -30.29 -23.87 2.68
N LYS A 115 -30.24 -24.71 1.63
CA LYS A 115 -31.23 -25.77 1.39
C LYS A 115 -30.83 -27.13 1.97
N GLN A 116 -29.62 -27.26 2.53
CA GLN A 116 -29.18 -28.51 3.16
C GLN A 116 -29.88 -28.73 4.49
N THR A 117 -30.19 -29.98 4.84
CA THR A 117 -30.90 -30.33 6.09
C THR A 117 -30.17 -29.88 7.35
N SER A 118 -28.83 -29.86 7.33
CA SER A 118 -27.96 -29.42 8.42
C SER A 118 -26.95 -28.39 7.91
N THR A 119 -27.34 -27.11 7.92
CA THR A 119 -26.49 -26.00 7.51
C THR A 119 -25.79 -25.41 8.74
N THR A 120 -24.47 -25.25 8.69
CA THR A 120 -23.71 -24.53 9.73
C THR A 120 -23.22 -23.17 9.21
N PRO A 121 -22.99 -22.17 10.09
CA PRO A 121 -22.46 -20.86 9.68
C PRO A 121 -21.16 -20.94 8.87
N GLN A 122 -20.25 -21.87 9.20
CA GLN A 122 -18.95 -22.00 8.51
C GLN A 122 -19.09 -22.41 7.04
N GLN A 123 -20.15 -23.13 6.69
CA GLN A 123 -20.45 -23.44 5.30
C GLN A 123 -20.85 -22.19 4.50
N LEU A 124 -21.46 -21.19 5.16
CA LEU A 124 -21.90 -19.95 4.54
C LEU A 124 -20.75 -18.96 4.33
N PHE A 125 -19.68 -19.03 5.13
CA PHE A 125 -18.47 -18.24 4.90
C PHE A 125 -17.76 -18.61 3.57
N ASN A 126 -17.95 -19.85 3.09
CA ASN A 126 -17.62 -20.30 1.73
C ASN A 126 -16.36 -19.65 1.13
N PRO A 127 -15.15 -19.92 1.67
CA PRO A 127 -13.94 -19.19 1.31
C PRO A 127 -13.53 -19.43 -0.15
N ARG A 128 -13.12 -18.36 -0.82
CA ARG A 128 -12.64 -18.37 -2.21
C ARG A 128 -11.18 -18.78 -2.28
N PHE A 129 -10.85 -19.74 -3.14
CA PHE A 129 -9.46 -20.16 -3.37
C PHE A 129 -9.03 -19.90 -4.81
N PHE A 130 -7.83 -19.32 -4.95
CA PHE A 130 -7.13 -19.12 -6.22
C PHE A 130 -5.87 -20.00 -6.24
N LEU A 131 -5.74 -20.87 -7.24
CA LEU A 131 -4.56 -21.71 -7.42
C LEU A 131 -3.52 -20.99 -8.29
N TRP A 132 -2.32 -20.80 -7.75
CA TRP A 132 -1.17 -20.21 -8.45
C TRP A 132 0.03 -21.16 -8.55
N ASP A 133 0.03 -21.98 -9.61
CA ASP A 133 1.12 -22.87 -10.00
C ASP A 133 1.61 -22.59 -11.44
N PRO A 134 2.33 -21.47 -11.66
CA PRO A 134 2.79 -21.07 -12.99
C PRO A 134 3.70 -22.10 -13.67
N ASP A 135 4.41 -22.95 -12.92
CA ASP A 135 5.28 -23.99 -13.49
C ASP A 135 4.51 -24.98 -14.35
N ALA A 136 3.27 -25.32 -13.97
CA ALA A 136 2.40 -26.19 -14.77
C ALA A 136 2.01 -25.56 -16.12
N LEU A 137 2.10 -24.23 -16.23
CA LEU A 137 1.68 -23.44 -17.38
C LEU A 137 2.88 -22.91 -18.21
N CYS A 138 4.11 -23.26 -17.81
CA CYS A 138 5.34 -22.84 -18.47
C CYS A 138 6.01 -24.06 -19.14
N PRO A 139 5.82 -24.31 -20.44
CA PRO A 139 6.37 -25.49 -21.12
C PRO A 139 7.90 -25.61 -21.06
N ARG A 140 8.61 -24.48 -20.92
CA ARG A 140 10.07 -24.42 -20.78
C ARG A 140 10.54 -24.34 -19.32
N GLY A 141 9.61 -24.47 -18.39
CA GLY A 141 9.81 -24.21 -16.96
C GLY A 141 10.02 -22.73 -16.65
N ILE A 142 10.10 -22.42 -15.36
CA ILE A 142 10.35 -21.06 -14.86
C ILE A 142 11.87 -20.86 -14.72
N PRO A 143 12.49 -19.85 -15.37
CA PRO A 143 13.90 -19.58 -15.19
C PRO A 143 14.18 -18.96 -13.82
N CYS A 144 15.24 -19.39 -13.15
CA CYS A 144 15.67 -18.80 -11.89
C CYS A 144 16.00 -17.30 -12.09
N PRO A 145 15.46 -16.38 -11.26
CA PRO A 145 15.78 -14.96 -11.36
C PRO A 145 17.28 -14.66 -11.24
N ASN A 146 18.02 -15.47 -10.48
CA ASN A 146 19.44 -15.23 -10.18
C ASN A 146 20.38 -15.84 -11.24
N CYS A 147 20.16 -17.08 -11.65
CA CYS A 147 21.09 -17.82 -12.53
C CYS A 147 20.47 -18.35 -13.83
N ARG A 148 19.19 -18.05 -14.08
CA ARG A 148 18.41 -18.49 -15.26
C ARG A 148 18.24 -20.00 -15.44
N THR A 149 18.79 -20.84 -14.57
CA THR A 149 18.52 -22.30 -14.57
C THR A 149 17.04 -22.56 -14.30
N VAL A 150 16.44 -23.54 -14.98
CA VAL A 150 15.04 -23.93 -14.76
C VAL A 150 14.82 -24.35 -13.31
N LEU A 151 13.85 -23.73 -12.67
CA LEU A 151 13.43 -24.04 -11.31
C LEU A 151 12.63 -25.34 -11.27
N GLN A 152 12.61 -25.98 -10.09
CA GLN A 152 11.82 -27.17 -9.87
C GLN A 152 10.76 -26.94 -8.80
N ARG A 153 9.54 -27.43 -9.03
CA ARG A 153 8.50 -27.49 -8.00
C ARG A 153 9.02 -28.29 -6.81
N HIS A 154 9.06 -27.66 -5.65
CA HIS A 154 9.55 -28.25 -4.40
C HIS A 154 8.41 -28.75 -3.54
N GLN A 155 7.54 -27.85 -3.10
CA GLN A 155 6.39 -28.18 -2.25
C GLN A 155 5.27 -27.15 -2.40
N ALA A 156 4.04 -27.54 -2.06
CA ALA A 156 2.97 -26.57 -1.81
C ALA A 156 3.32 -25.74 -0.58
N ILE A 157 2.93 -24.46 -0.59
CA ILE A 157 3.09 -23.60 0.59
C ILE A 157 2.09 -24.08 1.64
N SER A 158 2.54 -24.21 2.90
CA SER A 158 1.79 -24.84 4.00
C SER A 158 0.54 -24.08 4.43
N LEU A 159 0.49 -22.78 4.14
CA LEU A 159 -0.64 -21.91 4.47
C LEU A 159 -1.02 -21.06 3.26
N PRO A 160 -2.33 -20.85 3.04
CA PRO A 160 -2.76 -19.95 2.00
C PRO A 160 -2.39 -18.50 2.33
N ARG A 161 -2.26 -17.69 1.29
CA ARG A 161 -2.05 -16.26 1.41
C ARG A 161 -3.41 -15.55 1.32
N GLN A 162 -3.78 -14.81 2.37
CA GLN A 162 -5.03 -14.05 2.42
C GLN A 162 -4.93 -12.79 1.56
N CYS A 163 -6.00 -12.49 0.83
CA CYS A 163 -6.16 -11.26 0.05
C CYS A 163 -7.56 -10.68 0.26
N VAL A 164 -7.65 -9.37 0.37
CA VAL A 164 -8.92 -8.65 0.53
C VAL A 164 -9.44 -8.18 -0.82
N ASP A 165 -10.73 -8.39 -1.05
CA ASP A 165 -11.47 -7.84 -2.18
C ASP A 165 -12.55 -6.85 -1.67
N PHE A 166 -13.41 -6.36 -2.55
CA PHE A 166 -14.38 -5.31 -2.24
C PHE A 166 -15.24 -5.58 -0.99
N ASN A 167 -15.78 -6.78 -0.85
CA ASN A 167 -16.72 -7.15 0.22
C ASN A 167 -16.43 -8.52 0.86
N GLU A 168 -15.39 -9.20 0.40
CA GLU A 168 -15.00 -10.53 0.87
C GLU A 168 -13.48 -10.70 0.82
N THR A 169 -12.99 -11.84 1.34
CA THR A 169 -11.58 -12.22 1.23
C THR A 169 -11.43 -13.48 0.40
N PHE A 170 -10.29 -13.62 -0.26
CA PHE A 170 -9.92 -14.84 -0.95
C PHE A 170 -8.52 -15.29 -0.56
N TRP A 171 -8.20 -16.53 -0.91
CA TRP A 171 -7.03 -17.25 -0.44
C TRP A 171 -6.23 -17.78 -1.63
N ILE A 172 -4.96 -17.41 -1.72
CA ILE A 172 -4.06 -17.89 -2.76
C ILE A 172 -3.35 -19.15 -2.27
N ILE A 173 -3.45 -20.21 -3.06
CA ILE A 173 -2.70 -21.45 -2.92
C ILE A 173 -1.50 -21.38 -3.85
N GLY A 174 -0.29 -21.46 -3.29
CA GLY A 174 0.95 -21.34 -4.06
C GLY A 174 1.93 -22.46 -3.81
N TYR A 175 3.05 -22.40 -4.54
CA TYR A 175 4.11 -23.40 -4.50
C TYR A 175 5.45 -22.73 -4.23
N ARG A 176 6.37 -23.47 -3.60
CA ARG A 176 7.79 -23.12 -3.54
C ARG A 176 8.52 -23.77 -4.71
N TYR A 177 9.37 -22.99 -5.36
CA TYR A 177 10.23 -23.39 -6.46
C TYR A 177 11.68 -23.35 -6.02
N ARG A 178 12.44 -24.43 -6.22
CA ARG A 178 13.84 -24.53 -5.80
C ARG A 178 14.78 -24.40 -6.98
N CYS A 179 15.83 -23.60 -6.81
CA CYS A 179 16.96 -23.59 -7.73
C CYS A 179 18.02 -24.59 -7.26
N ARG A 180 18.49 -25.48 -8.16
CA ARG A 180 19.56 -26.43 -7.84
C ARG A 180 20.97 -25.85 -8.04
N SER A 181 21.09 -24.78 -8.82
CA SER A 181 22.39 -24.16 -9.17
C SER A 181 22.80 -23.05 -8.20
N CYS A 182 21.84 -22.34 -7.62
CA CYS A 182 22.13 -21.25 -6.69
C CYS A 182 22.47 -21.80 -5.30
N THR A 183 23.59 -21.37 -4.75
CA THR A 183 23.94 -21.58 -3.34
C THR A 183 23.48 -20.40 -2.51
N HIS A 184 22.89 -20.69 -1.36
CA HIS A 184 22.49 -19.67 -0.41
C HIS A 184 23.73 -18.94 0.13
N PRO A 185 23.78 -17.59 0.12
CA PRO A 185 24.98 -16.84 0.50
C PRO A 185 25.53 -17.16 1.90
N LYS A 186 24.64 -17.42 2.87
CA LYS A 186 24.99 -17.66 4.28
C LYS A 186 25.29 -19.14 4.56
N SER A 187 24.36 -20.04 4.24
CA SER A 187 24.52 -21.48 4.53
C SER A 187 25.44 -22.21 3.55
N LYS A 188 25.78 -21.60 2.40
CA LYS A 188 26.54 -22.20 1.28
C LYS A 188 25.92 -23.48 0.69
N LYS A 189 24.71 -23.85 1.12
CA LYS A 189 23.95 -25.01 0.62
C LYS A 189 23.08 -24.59 -0.58
N ALA A 190 22.73 -25.53 -1.45
CA ALA A 190 21.83 -25.28 -2.59
C ALA A 190 20.35 -25.24 -2.14
N THR A 191 20.01 -24.28 -1.28
CA THR A 191 18.68 -24.14 -0.62
C THR A 191 17.88 -22.94 -1.12
N VAL A 192 18.34 -22.25 -2.17
CA VAL A 192 17.60 -21.09 -2.68
C VAL A 192 16.24 -21.53 -3.23
N THR A 193 15.18 -21.00 -2.62
CA THR A 193 13.81 -21.21 -3.05
C THR A 193 13.12 -19.87 -3.30
N PHE A 194 12.05 -19.90 -4.10
CA PHE A 194 11.20 -18.76 -4.42
C PHE A 194 9.74 -19.18 -4.24
N ARG A 195 8.90 -18.28 -3.75
CA ARG A 195 7.44 -18.49 -3.73
C ARG A 195 6.87 -18.22 -5.12
N SER A 196 5.77 -18.88 -5.47
CA SER A 196 5.18 -18.73 -6.81
C SER A 196 4.70 -17.30 -7.13
N TRP A 197 4.42 -16.50 -6.10
CA TRP A 197 4.04 -15.09 -6.18
C TRP A 197 5.17 -14.11 -5.83
N ASP A 198 6.42 -14.58 -5.75
CA ASP A 198 7.57 -13.70 -5.58
C ASP A 198 7.64 -12.72 -6.77
N PRO A 199 7.81 -11.39 -6.55
CA PRO A 199 7.88 -10.42 -7.65
C PRO A 199 8.93 -10.77 -8.72
N ARG A 200 10.05 -11.36 -8.31
CA ARG A 200 11.12 -11.82 -9.22
C ARG A 200 10.68 -13.00 -10.07
N ILE A 201 9.80 -13.86 -9.54
CA ILE A 201 9.19 -14.95 -10.30
C ILE A 201 8.16 -14.38 -11.28
N LEU A 202 7.25 -13.52 -10.81
CA LEU A 202 6.24 -12.90 -11.67
C LEU A 202 6.89 -12.16 -12.86
N ALA A 203 7.99 -11.44 -12.62
CA ALA A 203 8.72 -10.70 -13.64
C ALA A 203 9.37 -11.57 -14.74
N VAL A 204 9.56 -12.88 -14.52
CA VAL A 204 10.13 -13.80 -15.52
C VAL A 204 9.08 -14.68 -16.19
N LEU A 205 7.81 -14.62 -15.77
CA LEU A 205 6.72 -15.34 -16.42
C LEU A 205 6.35 -14.69 -17.76
N PRO A 206 5.70 -15.44 -18.67
CA PRO A 206 5.06 -14.83 -19.83
C PRO A 206 4.12 -13.69 -19.40
N PRO A 207 4.15 -12.51 -20.06
CA PRO A 207 3.35 -11.35 -19.63
C PRO A 207 1.85 -11.64 -19.52
N SER A 208 1.31 -12.43 -20.46
CA SER A 208 -0.10 -12.84 -20.44
C SER A 208 -0.44 -13.71 -19.24
N LEU A 209 0.50 -14.54 -18.76
CA LEU A 209 0.29 -15.36 -17.56
C LEU A 209 0.44 -14.52 -16.29
N SER A 210 1.47 -13.66 -16.22
CA SER A 210 1.66 -12.78 -15.06
C SER A 210 0.47 -11.84 -14.84
N ALA A 211 -0.22 -11.42 -15.92
CA ALA A 211 -1.40 -10.57 -15.85
C ALA A 211 -2.62 -11.27 -15.19
N GLU A 212 -2.65 -12.61 -15.15
CA GLU A 212 -3.71 -13.38 -14.50
C GLU A 212 -3.53 -13.45 -12.98
N PHE A 213 -2.40 -13.00 -12.44
CA PHE A 213 -2.19 -12.96 -10.99
C PHE A 213 -3.13 -11.90 -10.35
N PRO A 214 -3.99 -12.29 -9.40
CA PRO A 214 -5.17 -11.49 -9.06
C PRO A 214 -4.94 -10.48 -7.93
N ALA A 215 -3.72 -10.35 -7.44
CA ALA A 215 -3.44 -9.61 -6.21
C ALA A 215 -2.19 -8.74 -6.27
N ARG A 216 -2.22 -7.65 -5.49
CA ARG A 216 -1.04 -6.91 -5.03
C ARG A 216 -0.76 -7.32 -3.59
N LEU A 217 0.41 -7.89 -3.36
CA LEU A 217 0.79 -8.47 -2.07
C LEU A 217 1.65 -7.50 -1.27
N SER A 218 1.40 -7.40 0.04
CA SER A 218 2.32 -6.77 0.98
C SER A 218 3.30 -7.81 1.55
N HIS A 219 3.93 -7.56 2.69
CA HIS A 219 4.69 -8.60 3.38
C HIS A 219 3.77 -9.73 3.91
N ARG A 220 2.61 -9.37 4.48
CA ARG A 220 1.78 -10.27 5.30
C ARG A 220 0.45 -10.67 4.66
N SER A 221 -0.14 -9.81 3.84
CA SER A 221 -1.45 -10.00 3.22
C SER A 221 -1.41 -9.50 1.76
N GLY A 222 -2.55 -9.09 1.22
CA GLY A 222 -2.66 -8.45 -0.08
C GLY A 222 -4.07 -7.97 -0.33
N ILE A 223 -4.25 -7.27 -1.44
CA ILE A 223 -5.56 -6.85 -1.95
C ILE A 223 -5.71 -7.29 -3.39
N SER A 224 -6.95 -7.47 -3.84
CA SER A 224 -7.22 -7.80 -5.24
C SER A 224 -6.72 -6.70 -6.18
N THR A 225 -6.29 -7.07 -7.38
CA THR A 225 -5.88 -6.09 -8.42
C THR A 225 -7.06 -5.17 -8.79
N GLY A 226 -8.29 -5.67 -8.73
CA GLY A 226 -9.51 -4.89 -8.96
C GLY A 226 -9.73 -3.84 -7.86
N LEU A 227 -9.64 -4.25 -6.60
CA LEU A 227 -9.74 -3.35 -5.46
C LEU A 227 -8.63 -2.29 -5.46
N PHE A 228 -7.40 -2.68 -5.76
CA PHE A 228 -6.28 -1.74 -5.90
C PHE A 228 -6.50 -0.72 -7.02
N SER A 229 -7.00 -1.16 -8.18
CA SER A 229 -7.30 -0.25 -9.30
C SER A 229 -8.39 0.76 -8.95
N PHE A 230 -9.40 0.33 -8.19
CA PHE A 230 -10.42 1.21 -7.65
C PHE A 230 -9.83 2.19 -6.63
N MET A 231 -8.99 1.71 -5.71
CA MET A 231 -8.29 2.54 -4.73
C MET A 231 -7.48 3.66 -5.39
N ARG A 232 -6.70 3.34 -6.43
CA ARG A 232 -5.96 4.35 -7.21
C ARG A 232 -6.87 5.43 -7.77
N SER A 233 -8.03 5.05 -8.29
CA SER A 233 -9.01 5.99 -8.81
C SER A 233 -9.54 6.90 -7.69
N CYS A 234 -9.90 6.32 -6.54
CA CYS A 234 -10.36 7.08 -5.39
C CYS A 234 -9.32 8.07 -4.85
N PHE A 235 -8.06 7.65 -4.75
CA PHE A 235 -6.97 8.51 -4.26
C PHE A 235 -6.72 9.69 -5.20
N ASN A 236 -6.78 9.45 -6.52
CA ASN A 236 -6.67 10.52 -7.51
C ASN A 236 -7.78 11.58 -7.39
N TYR A 237 -8.96 11.20 -6.88
CA TYR A 237 -10.08 12.11 -6.64
C TYR A 237 -10.15 12.62 -5.19
N GLY A 238 -9.08 12.47 -4.41
CA GLY A 238 -8.94 13.08 -3.08
C GLY A 238 -9.50 12.26 -1.93
N LEU A 239 -9.88 11.00 -2.13
CA LEU A 239 -10.25 10.12 -1.03
C LEU A 239 -8.97 9.61 -0.32
N GLY A 240 -8.84 9.87 0.97
CA GLY A 240 -7.71 9.38 1.76
C GLY A 240 -7.79 7.88 2.05
N SER A 241 -6.64 7.30 2.41
CA SER A 241 -6.50 5.87 2.74
C SER A 241 -7.36 5.42 3.92
N LYS A 242 -7.58 6.29 4.91
CA LYS A 242 -8.48 6.03 6.04
C LYS A 242 -9.93 5.89 5.59
N GLN A 243 -10.45 6.88 4.85
CA GLN A 243 -11.81 6.82 4.34
C GLN A 243 -12.04 5.62 3.41
N PHE A 244 -11.02 5.26 2.62
CA PHE A 244 -11.09 4.06 1.78
C PHE A 244 -11.10 2.78 2.63
N SER A 245 -10.22 2.64 3.62
CA SER A 245 -10.21 1.53 4.59
C SER A 245 -11.58 1.35 5.26
N ASP A 246 -12.16 2.44 5.77
CA ASP A 246 -13.47 2.42 6.43
C ASP A 246 -14.57 1.97 5.45
N THR A 247 -14.51 2.43 4.20
CA THR A 247 -15.45 2.01 3.15
C THR A 247 -15.37 0.50 2.92
N ILE A 248 -14.17 -0.07 2.80
CA ILE A 248 -13.98 -1.51 2.62
C ILE A 248 -14.49 -2.28 3.84
N ARG A 249 -14.18 -1.81 5.05
CA ARG A 249 -14.70 -2.41 6.28
C ARG A 249 -16.23 -2.45 6.28
N MET A 250 -16.88 -1.35 5.91
CA MET A 250 -18.35 -1.30 5.84
C MET A 250 -18.93 -2.27 4.81
N GLN A 251 -18.28 -2.45 3.66
CA GLN A 251 -18.72 -3.43 2.66
C GLN A 251 -18.60 -4.88 3.15
N HIS A 252 -17.52 -5.19 3.88
CA HIS A 252 -17.34 -6.52 4.50
C HIS A 252 -18.37 -6.78 5.60
N ILE A 253 -18.64 -5.80 6.46
CA ILE A 253 -19.69 -5.89 7.49
C ILE A 253 -21.05 -6.10 6.83
N LEU A 254 -21.41 -5.31 5.81
CA LEU A 254 -22.68 -5.45 5.09
C LEU A 254 -22.84 -6.84 4.47
N HIS A 255 -21.77 -7.38 3.86
CA HIS A 255 -21.80 -8.72 3.30
C HIS A 255 -22.02 -9.79 4.38
N TYR A 256 -21.30 -9.68 5.50
CA TYR A 256 -21.47 -10.55 6.67
C TYR A 256 -22.91 -10.47 7.22
N ASP A 257 -23.45 -9.27 7.44
CA ASP A 257 -24.81 -9.07 7.98
C ASP A 257 -25.86 -9.67 7.04
N THR A 258 -25.64 -9.57 5.72
CA THR A 258 -26.51 -10.19 4.72
C THR A 258 -26.48 -11.72 4.82
N LEU A 259 -25.31 -12.33 5.04
CA LEU A 259 -25.20 -13.79 5.23
C LEU A 259 -25.87 -14.24 6.53
N GLU A 260 -25.67 -13.49 7.63
CA GLU A 260 -26.32 -13.76 8.91
C GLU A 260 -27.84 -13.67 8.78
N LEU A 261 -28.36 -12.62 8.14
CA LEU A 261 -29.79 -12.46 7.91
C LEU A 261 -30.36 -13.62 7.09
N GLN A 262 -29.71 -14.00 5.99
CA GLN A 262 -30.15 -15.14 5.17
C GLN A 262 -30.16 -16.46 5.96
N TYR A 263 -29.18 -16.67 6.84
CA TYR A 263 -29.16 -17.84 7.73
C TYR A 263 -30.35 -17.83 8.69
N LEU A 264 -30.57 -16.71 9.39
CA LEU A 264 -31.66 -16.55 10.35
C LEU A 264 -33.05 -16.68 9.70
N GLU A 265 -33.25 -16.12 8.50
CA GLU A 265 -34.49 -16.28 7.73
C GLU A 265 -34.78 -17.75 7.40
N GLN A 266 -33.75 -18.51 7.00
CA GLN A 266 -33.93 -19.94 6.72
C GLN A 266 -34.19 -20.75 7.99
N LEU A 267 -33.58 -20.39 9.11
CA LEU A 267 -33.91 -20.98 10.40
C LEU A 267 -35.36 -20.70 10.78
N ALA A 268 -35.83 -19.46 10.63
CA ALA A 268 -37.19 -19.06 10.93
C ALA A 268 -38.21 -19.88 10.11
N ILE A 269 -37.99 -20.04 8.80
CA ILE A 269 -38.83 -20.88 7.93
C ILE A 269 -38.89 -22.32 8.44
N ARG A 270 -37.74 -22.93 8.79
CA ARG A 270 -37.69 -24.32 9.28
C ARG A 270 -38.33 -24.51 10.65
N THR A 271 -38.18 -23.53 11.55
CA THR A 271 -38.77 -23.60 12.90
C THR A 271 -40.29 -23.48 12.90
N LEU A 272 -40.87 -22.86 11.86
CA LEU A 272 -42.31 -22.84 11.66
C LEU A 272 -42.84 -24.20 11.15
N ASP A 273 -42.01 -24.99 10.47
CA ASP A 273 -42.36 -26.29 9.93
C ASP A 273 -42.17 -27.46 10.93
N ASP A 274 -41.23 -27.36 11.88
CA ASP A 274 -40.93 -28.43 12.85
C ASP A 274 -40.82 -27.87 14.29
N TRP A 275 -41.91 -27.97 15.06
CA TRP A 275 -42.06 -27.32 16.37
C TRP A 275 -41.20 -27.92 17.50
N PHE A 276 -40.39 -28.97 17.25
CA PHE A 276 -39.59 -29.63 18.29
C PHE A 276 -38.18 -30.09 17.84
N ARG A 277 -37.17 -29.64 18.62
CA ARG A 277 -35.82 -30.23 18.82
C ARG A 277 -34.71 -29.99 17.80
N LEU A 278 -34.80 -29.03 16.89
CA LEU A 278 -33.63 -28.62 16.11
C LEU A 278 -32.77 -27.65 16.93
N LYS A 279 -31.56 -28.10 17.33
CA LYS A 279 -30.53 -27.21 17.89
C LYS A 279 -29.82 -26.55 16.72
N TYR A 280 -29.80 -25.22 16.71
CA TYR A 280 -29.08 -24.45 15.71
C TYR A 280 -27.82 -23.84 16.30
N GLU A 281 -26.80 -23.69 15.47
CA GLU A 281 -25.58 -22.98 15.83
C GLU A 281 -25.80 -21.49 15.70
N ALA A 282 -25.34 -20.73 16.70
CA ALA A 282 -25.34 -19.27 16.64
C ALA A 282 -24.39 -18.82 15.52
N PHE A 283 -24.79 -17.79 14.77
CA PHE A 283 -23.91 -17.21 13.77
C PHE A 283 -22.75 -16.49 14.51
N PRO A 284 -21.48 -16.88 14.26
CA PRO A 284 -20.34 -16.26 14.92
C PRO A 284 -20.23 -14.79 14.56
N ARG A 285 -19.83 -13.94 15.50
CA ARG A 285 -19.68 -12.49 15.27
C ARG A 285 -18.65 -12.20 14.17
N PHE A 286 -18.79 -11.05 13.50
CA PHE A 286 -17.86 -10.57 12.47
C PHE A 286 -16.39 -10.60 12.92
N ASP A 287 -16.12 -10.16 14.15
CA ASP A 287 -14.80 -10.07 14.77
C ASP A 287 -14.40 -11.34 15.56
N ASP A 288 -15.15 -12.44 15.41
CA ASP A 288 -14.85 -13.68 16.11
C ASP A 288 -13.60 -14.38 15.53
N ILE A 289 -12.55 -14.42 16.34
CA ILE A 289 -11.28 -15.10 16.09
C ILE A 289 -11.21 -16.49 16.74
N GLY A 290 -12.32 -16.98 17.30
CA GLY A 290 -12.43 -18.30 17.90
C GLY A 290 -12.38 -19.43 16.86
N PRO A 291 -12.38 -20.70 17.29
CA PRO A 291 -12.25 -21.86 16.40
C PRO A 291 -13.36 -21.99 15.35
N LEU A 292 -14.53 -21.40 15.61
CA LEU A 292 -15.71 -21.39 14.75
C LEU A 292 -15.94 -20.06 14.04
N GLY A 293 -15.17 -19.03 14.41
CA GLY A 293 -15.31 -17.69 13.85
C GLY A 293 -14.85 -17.61 12.40
N PRO A 294 -15.23 -16.54 11.68
CA PRO A 294 -14.91 -16.37 10.27
C PRO A 294 -13.47 -15.89 10.03
N HIS A 295 -12.80 -15.32 11.05
CA HIS A 295 -11.43 -14.78 10.93
C HIS A 295 -11.32 -13.76 9.78
N LEU A 296 -12.33 -12.91 9.64
CA LEU A 296 -12.36 -11.88 8.59
C LEU A 296 -11.27 -10.85 8.84
N TYR A 297 -10.78 -10.27 7.74
CA TYR A 297 -9.74 -9.26 7.76
C TYR A 297 -10.08 -8.14 6.78
N THR A 298 -9.88 -6.91 7.23
CA THR A 298 -10.03 -5.69 6.43
C THR A 298 -8.72 -4.92 6.49
N PRO A 299 -8.21 -4.37 5.37
CA PRO A 299 -6.90 -3.73 5.34
C PRO A 299 -6.91 -2.46 6.18
N SER A 300 -5.77 -2.13 6.80
CA SER A 300 -5.59 -0.87 7.51
C SER A 300 -5.30 0.27 6.53
N ALA A 301 -5.52 1.52 6.97
CA ALA A 301 -5.16 2.70 6.18
C ALA A 301 -3.66 2.76 5.84
N THR A 302 -2.81 2.31 6.77
CA THR A 302 -1.35 2.23 6.58
C THR A 302 -1.01 1.23 5.50
N LEU A 303 -1.53 0.01 5.56
CA LEU A 303 -1.30 -1.01 4.52
C LEU A 303 -1.69 -0.51 3.13
N LEU A 304 -2.84 0.16 3.01
CA LEU A 304 -3.32 0.70 1.73
C LEU A 304 -2.43 1.82 1.19
N ARG A 305 -1.91 2.67 2.10
CA ARG A 305 -0.95 3.71 1.76
C ARG A 305 0.36 3.10 1.28
N ASP A 306 0.92 2.16 2.03
CA ASP A 306 2.19 1.51 1.70
C ASP A 306 2.10 0.81 0.33
N LEU A 307 1.00 0.08 0.06
CA LEU A 307 0.76 -0.54 -1.25
C LEU A 307 0.66 0.49 -2.39
N TYR A 308 0.13 1.69 -2.13
CA TYR A 308 0.06 2.75 -3.11
C TYR A 308 1.42 3.41 -3.34
N ASP A 309 2.17 3.66 -2.26
CA ASP A 309 3.49 4.26 -2.29
C ASP A 309 4.48 3.33 -3.02
N ASP A 310 4.48 2.02 -2.71
CA ASP A 310 5.25 1.00 -3.44
C ASP A 310 4.94 1.02 -4.94
N PHE A 311 3.67 1.16 -5.30
CA PHE A 311 3.25 1.28 -6.70
C PHE A 311 3.76 2.57 -7.35
N VAL A 312 3.69 3.71 -6.66
CA VAL A 312 4.22 4.98 -7.18
C VAL A 312 5.73 4.89 -7.38
N ASP A 313 6.43 4.26 -6.44
CA ASP A 313 7.88 4.04 -6.52
C ASP A 313 8.27 3.09 -7.66
N GLU A 314 7.52 2.02 -7.91
CA GLU A 314 7.68 1.14 -9.07
C GLU A 314 7.64 1.93 -10.39
N HIS A 315 6.77 2.95 -10.48
CA HIS A 315 6.55 3.75 -11.68
C HIS A 315 7.32 5.09 -11.67
N ARG A 316 8.20 5.30 -10.68
CA ARG A 316 8.92 6.57 -10.51
C ARG A 316 9.68 7.01 -11.75
N THR A 317 10.33 6.06 -12.44
CA THR A 317 11.10 6.36 -13.66
C THR A 317 10.20 6.87 -14.77
N GLU A 318 9.03 6.25 -14.96
CA GLU A 318 8.08 6.61 -16.00
C GLU A 318 7.39 7.94 -15.69
N ILE A 319 7.06 8.17 -14.42
CA ILE A 319 6.52 9.44 -13.93
C ILE A 319 7.55 10.56 -14.15
N ASN A 320 8.80 10.36 -13.75
CA ASN A 320 9.86 11.35 -13.95
C ASN A 320 10.11 11.65 -15.42
N GLN A 321 10.14 10.61 -16.27
CA GLN A 321 10.28 10.75 -17.72
C GLN A 321 9.13 11.56 -18.31
N HIS A 322 7.88 11.22 -17.96
CA HIS A 322 6.69 11.93 -18.41
C HIS A 322 6.73 13.39 -17.95
N THR A 323 7.02 13.63 -16.66
CA THR A 323 7.17 14.96 -16.10
C THR A 323 8.21 15.75 -16.89
N ALA A 324 9.39 15.19 -17.19
CA ALA A 324 10.46 15.85 -17.93
C ALA A 324 10.09 16.23 -19.38
N MET A 325 9.19 15.47 -20.02
CA MET A 325 8.71 15.73 -21.38
C MET A 325 7.70 16.88 -21.49
N LEU A 326 7.18 17.41 -20.38
CA LEU A 326 6.21 18.51 -20.39
C LEU A 326 6.81 19.85 -20.84
N THR A 327 5.96 20.74 -21.33
CA THR A 327 6.30 22.13 -21.67
C THR A 327 6.46 22.99 -20.43
N ALA A 328 7.13 24.15 -20.56
CA ALA A 328 7.27 25.14 -19.50
C ALA A 328 7.45 26.57 -20.06
N ASN A 329 6.68 26.95 -21.07
CA ASN A 329 6.85 28.27 -21.71
C ASN A 329 6.47 29.41 -20.75
N ILE A 330 5.44 29.18 -19.93
CA ILE A 330 5.07 30.06 -18.83
C ILE A 330 5.12 29.23 -17.56
N CYS A 331 5.87 29.69 -16.56
CA CYS A 331 5.97 28.99 -15.30
C CYS A 331 5.38 29.78 -14.13
N ALA A 332 4.96 29.07 -13.09
CA ALA A 332 4.75 29.66 -11.77
C ALA A 332 5.60 28.89 -10.74
N ILE A 333 6.29 29.60 -9.88
CA ILE A 333 7.12 29.02 -8.81
C ILE A 333 6.58 29.48 -7.46
N ASP A 334 6.42 28.54 -6.53
CA ASP A 334 5.86 28.81 -5.19
C ASP A 334 6.41 27.86 -4.13
N HIS A 335 6.51 28.35 -2.89
CA HIS A 335 6.89 27.59 -1.70
C HIS A 335 5.66 27.25 -0.85
N SER A 336 5.24 25.98 -0.86
CA SER A 336 4.18 25.48 0.01
C SER A 336 4.72 25.05 1.37
N HIS A 337 4.22 25.69 2.43
CA HIS A 337 4.59 25.40 3.82
C HIS A 337 3.69 24.37 4.50
N LYS A 338 2.51 24.06 3.94
CA LYS A 338 1.53 23.17 4.59
C LYS A 338 2.03 21.72 4.68
N ILE A 339 2.56 21.20 3.57
CA ILE A 339 3.02 19.81 3.51
C ILE A 339 4.28 19.63 4.36
N ALA A 340 5.19 20.61 4.36
CA ALA A 340 6.39 20.56 5.19
C ALA A 340 6.05 20.37 6.69
N LYS A 341 4.98 21.00 7.20
CA LYS A 341 4.53 20.84 8.59
C LYS A 341 4.09 19.42 8.95
N GLN A 342 3.72 18.61 7.97
CA GLN A 342 3.31 17.22 8.14
C GLN A 342 4.48 16.23 8.01
N THR A 343 5.69 16.71 7.71
CA THR A 343 6.88 15.86 7.64
C THR A 343 7.38 15.48 9.04
N MET A 344 8.02 14.31 9.13
CA MET A 344 8.61 13.82 10.37
C MET A 344 9.67 14.78 10.91
N ARG A 345 9.65 15.02 12.22
CA ARG A 345 10.70 15.76 12.92
C ARG A 345 11.85 14.81 13.29
N VAL A 346 13.08 15.25 13.06
CA VAL A 346 14.29 14.53 13.46
C VAL A 346 14.84 15.21 14.70
N GLU A 347 14.90 14.49 15.83
CA GLU A 347 15.31 15.04 17.13
C GLU A 347 14.51 16.28 17.57
N GLY A 348 13.24 16.37 17.16
CA GLY A 348 12.35 17.50 17.45
C GLY A 348 12.44 18.65 16.44
N GLU A 349 13.43 18.64 15.54
CA GLU A 349 13.61 19.66 14.50
C GLU A 349 12.94 19.27 13.18
N GLN A 350 12.44 20.27 12.47
CA GLN A 350 11.79 20.07 11.17
C GLN A 350 12.85 20.10 10.06
N PRO A 351 13.09 18.99 9.34
CA PRO A 351 14.16 18.92 8.35
C PRO A 351 13.91 19.79 7.11
N PHE A 352 12.64 20.04 6.78
CA PHE A 352 12.23 20.82 5.61
C PHE A 352 11.30 21.96 6.03
N THR A 353 11.56 23.16 5.55
CA THR A 353 10.73 24.33 5.85
C THR A 353 9.60 24.52 4.83
N ALA A 354 9.78 24.02 3.60
CA ALA A 354 8.79 24.12 2.52
C ALA A 354 8.97 23.01 1.48
N ILE A 355 7.95 22.91 0.61
CA ILE A 355 8.08 22.28 -0.71
C ILE A 355 8.04 23.38 -1.76
N LEU A 356 9.07 23.46 -2.58
CA LEU A 356 9.05 24.27 -3.78
C LEU A 356 8.33 23.51 -4.89
N SER A 357 7.41 24.18 -5.58
CA SER A 357 6.79 23.69 -6.80
C SER A 357 7.01 24.65 -7.95
N LEU A 358 7.33 24.10 -9.13
CA LEU A 358 7.31 24.80 -10.40
C LEU A 358 6.22 24.17 -11.26
N THR A 359 5.26 24.95 -11.73
CA THR A 359 4.21 24.51 -12.66
C THR A 359 4.35 25.18 -14.02
N ASN A 360 3.82 24.54 -15.06
CA ASN A 360 3.76 25.11 -16.41
C ASN A 360 2.44 25.84 -16.69
N GLU A 361 2.25 26.29 -17.94
CA GLU A 361 1.06 27.00 -18.40
C GLU A 361 -0.26 26.22 -18.31
N LYS A 362 -0.20 24.91 -18.04
CA LYS A 362 -1.35 24.02 -17.87
C LYS A 362 -1.55 23.61 -16.40
N ASN A 363 -0.83 24.22 -15.48
CA ASN A 363 -0.77 23.84 -14.06
C ASN A 363 -0.23 22.42 -13.81
N GLU A 364 0.55 21.89 -14.75
CA GLU A 364 1.23 20.61 -14.56
C GLU A 364 2.56 20.83 -13.82
N ILE A 365 2.88 19.94 -12.88
CA ILE A 365 4.11 20.04 -12.09
C ILE A 365 5.32 19.72 -12.99
N ARG A 366 6.30 20.63 -13.00
CA ARG A 366 7.59 20.50 -13.70
C ARG A 366 8.74 20.22 -12.76
N ALA A 367 8.69 20.75 -11.55
CA ALA A 367 9.61 20.40 -10.47
C ALA A 367 8.89 20.47 -9.13
N CYS A 368 9.24 19.56 -8.22
CA CYS A 368 8.73 19.53 -6.86
C CYS A 368 9.86 19.09 -5.93
N ASN A 369 10.30 19.94 -5.00
CA ASN A 369 11.43 19.65 -4.12
C ASN A 369 11.15 20.07 -2.69
N PHE A 370 11.42 19.19 -1.73
CA PHE A 370 11.57 19.59 -0.34
C PHE A 370 12.81 20.45 -0.17
N VAL A 371 12.67 21.59 0.51
CA VAL A 371 13.78 22.52 0.77
C VAL A 371 13.96 22.72 2.27
N ALA A 372 15.21 22.63 2.75
CA ALA A 372 15.54 22.87 4.15
C ALA A 372 15.40 24.35 4.50
N THR A 373 15.72 25.23 3.56
CA THR A 373 15.60 26.69 3.70
C THR A 373 15.01 27.31 2.45
N LYS A 374 14.62 28.58 2.50
CA LYS A 374 14.20 29.37 1.32
C LYS A 374 15.37 29.83 0.43
N SER A 375 16.57 29.29 0.65
CA SER A 375 17.75 29.67 -0.15
C SER A 375 17.66 29.11 -1.57
N HIS A 376 18.00 29.92 -2.56
CA HIS A 376 18.06 29.55 -3.99
C HIS A 376 18.93 28.31 -4.26
N SER A 377 19.99 28.12 -3.48
CA SER A 377 20.88 26.96 -3.59
C SER A 377 20.18 25.61 -3.40
N GLN A 378 19.04 25.58 -2.71
CA GLN A 378 18.29 24.35 -2.44
C GLN A 378 17.55 23.82 -3.68
N TYR A 379 17.30 24.66 -4.67
CA TYR A 379 16.46 24.29 -5.82
C TYR A 379 17.02 24.69 -7.19
N GLU A 380 18.21 25.28 -7.24
CA GLU A 380 18.94 25.58 -8.47
C GLU A 380 19.09 24.36 -9.37
N LEU A 381 19.53 23.23 -8.82
CA LEU A 381 19.71 22.01 -9.60
C LEU A 381 18.42 21.56 -10.28
N ALA A 382 17.28 21.69 -9.60
CA ALA A 382 15.99 21.30 -10.16
C ALA A 382 15.57 22.21 -11.32
N LEU A 383 15.77 23.53 -11.20
CA LEU A 383 15.46 24.46 -12.30
C LEU A 383 16.40 24.26 -13.49
N ARG A 384 17.68 23.98 -13.26
CA ARG A 384 18.62 23.60 -14.34
C ARG A 384 18.21 22.30 -15.03
N ASN A 385 17.76 21.30 -14.28
CA ASN A 385 17.24 20.07 -14.89
C ASN A 385 15.97 20.34 -15.73
N VAL A 386 15.11 21.28 -15.32
CA VAL A 386 13.98 21.73 -16.13
C VAL A 386 14.47 22.37 -17.42
N HIS A 387 15.41 23.32 -17.36
CA HIS A 387 16.05 23.93 -18.53
C HIS A 387 16.57 22.88 -19.51
N ASP A 388 17.40 21.95 -19.01
CA ASP A 388 18.05 20.93 -19.84
C ASP A 388 17.04 19.96 -20.47
N SER A 389 15.97 19.63 -19.73
CA SER A 389 14.89 18.78 -20.26
C SER A 389 14.10 19.46 -21.37
N LEU A 390 13.89 20.78 -21.31
CA LEU A 390 13.20 21.52 -22.38
C LEU A 390 14.02 21.46 -23.67
N ASP A 391 15.33 21.70 -23.58
CA ASP A 391 16.24 21.58 -24.72
C ASP A 391 16.25 20.16 -25.29
N LEU A 392 16.37 19.16 -24.41
CA LEU A 392 16.40 17.75 -24.80
C LEU A 392 15.16 17.33 -25.59
N PHE A 393 13.98 17.81 -25.19
CA PHE A 393 12.71 17.47 -25.83
C PHE A 393 12.25 18.48 -26.89
N GLY A 394 13.09 19.48 -27.22
CA GLY A 394 12.81 20.45 -28.29
C GLY A 394 11.74 21.48 -27.95
N HIS A 395 11.50 21.74 -26.66
CA HIS A 395 10.58 22.76 -26.19
C HIS A 395 11.26 24.13 -26.12
N PRO A 396 10.50 25.24 -26.27
CA PRO A 396 11.03 26.57 -26.01
C PRO A 396 11.38 26.74 -24.52
N GLN A 397 12.45 27.49 -24.25
CA GLN A 397 12.79 27.94 -22.90
C GLN A 397 11.73 28.93 -22.36
N PRO A 398 11.55 29.04 -21.03
CA PRO A 398 10.51 29.87 -20.45
C PRO A 398 10.62 31.34 -20.89
N SER A 399 9.50 31.92 -21.32
CA SER A 399 9.41 33.35 -21.66
C SER A 399 8.84 34.20 -20.52
N LEU A 400 8.17 33.55 -19.55
CA LEU A 400 7.56 34.20 -18.40
C LEU A 400 7.60 33.28 -17.18
N VAL A 401 7.95 33.82 -16.02
CA VAL A 401 7.86 33.12 -14.73
C VAL A 401 7.16 34.02 -13.72
N TYR A 402 6.13 33.49 -13.06
CA TYR A 402 5.47 34.10 -11.93
C TYR A 402 6.14 33.63 -10.63
N THR A 403 6.51 34.57 -9.76
CA THR A 403 7.01 34.33 -8.40
C THR A 403 6.40 35.39 -7.47
N ASP A 404 6.15 35.02 -6.22
CA ASP A 404 5.72 35.94 -5.16
C ASP A 404 6.89 36.76 -4.58
N ASN A 405 8.13 36.31 -4.81
CA ASN A 405 9.32 36.90 -4.23
C ASN A 405 10.24 37.53 -5.29
N MET A 406 10.28 38.86 -5.32
CA MET A 406 11.13 39.62 -6.24
C MET A 406 12.63 39.34 -6.09
N SER A 407 13.09 38.81 -4.94
CA SER A 407 14.49 38.40 -4.79
C SER A 407 14.89 37.29 -5.76
N ASP A 408 13.92 36.51 -6.25
CA ASP A 408 14.16 35.38 -7.14
C ASP A 408 14.49 35.84 -8.58
N LYS A 409 14.19 37.09 -8.94
CA LYS A 409 14.33 37.58 -10.31
C LYS A 409 15.69 37.26 -10.93
N LYS A 410 16.78 37.70 -10.28
CA LYS A 410 18.13 37.51 -10.82
C LYS A 410 18.45 36.02 -10.97
N PHE A 411 18.11 35.23 -9.96
CA PHE A 411 18.36 33.80 -9.92
C PHE A 411 17.58 33.05 -11.01
N LEU A 412 16.30 33.38 -11.21
CA LEU A 412 15.47 32.80 -12.27
C LEU A 412 15.99 33.17 -13.65
N GLU A 413 16.41 34.42 -13.86
CA GLU A 413 17.04 34.85 -15.12
C GLU A 413 18.40 34.19 -15.37
N ASP A 414 19.14 33.83 -14.32
CA ASP A 414 20.39 33.08 -14.43
C ASP A 414 20.13 31.60 -14.76
N CYS A 415 19.05 31.01 -14.24
CA CYS A 415 18.60 29.66 -14.60
C CYS A 415 17.97 29.59 -16.00
N PHE A 416 17.27 30.65 -16.41
CA PHE A 416 16.55 30.74 -17.70
C PHE A 416 16.88 32.06 -18.41
N PRO A 417 18.00 32.12 -19.17
CA PRO A 417 18.43 33.34 -19.86
C PRO A 417 17.41 33.92 -20.85
N SER A 418 16.47 33.10 -21.33
CA SER A 418 15.35 33.51 -22.17
C SER A 418 14.48 34.59 -21.52
N LEU A 419 14.41 34.66 -20.19
CA LEU A 419 13.64 35.67 -19.45
C LEU A 419 14.18 37.10 -19.62
N ARG A 420 15.40 37.26 -20.13
CA ARG A 420 15.99 38.58 -20.44
C ARG A 420 15.74 39.01 -21.89
N GLN A 421 15.25 38.12 -22.75
CA GLN A 421 15.15 38.38 -24.18
C GLN A 421 13.92 39.24 -24.50
N GLY A 422 14.15 40.42 -25.07
CA GLY A 422 13.08 41.30 -25.51
C GLY A 422 12.23 41.89 -24.38
N VAL A 423 12.72 41.85 -23.13
CA VAL A 423 12.02 42.39 -21.97
C VAL A 423 12.43 43.83 -21.71
N THR A 424 11.47 44.74 -21.79
CA THR A 424 11.62 46.12 -21.31
C THR A 424 11.02 46.20 -19.91
N PRO A 425 11.80 46.51 -18.86
CA PRO A 425 11.25 46.72 -17.53
C PRO A 425 10.15 47.77 -17.57
N ILE A 426 8.96 47.43 -17.05
CA ILE A 426 7.91 48.41 -16.84
C ILE A 426 8.29 49.19 -15.59
N GLU A 427 9.00 50.31 -15.77
CA GLU A 427 9.26 51.30 -14.74
C GLU A 427 7.98 52.10 -14.42
N LYS A 428 6.91 51.40 -14.02
CA LYS A 428 5.62 52.05 -13.70
C LYS A 428 5.78 53.17 -12.65
N HIS A 429 6.87 53.12 -11.87
CA HIS A 429 7.24 54.09 -10.85
C HIS A 429 8.74 54.48 -10.86
N GLY A 430 9.52 54.16 -11.90
CA GLY A 430 10.96 54.49 -11.94
C GLY A 430 11.25 56.00 -12.01
N HIS A 431 10.23 56.79 -12.31
CA HIS A 431 10.23 58.25 -12.26
C HIS A 431 9.97 58.82 -10.85
N LEU A 432 9.58 57.99 -9.88
CA LEU A 432 9.40 58.42 -8.50
C LEU A 432 10.76 58.36 -7.79
N GLU A 433 11.08 59.40 -7.03
CA GLU A 433 12.29 59.41 -6.21
C GLU A 433 12.25 58.25 -5.21
N GLU A 434 13.39 57.57 -5.06
CA GLU A 434 13.55 56.50 -4.09
C GLU A 434 13.20 57.03 -2.70
N PHE A 435 12.30 56.35 -1.98
CA PHE A 435 11.87 56.81 -0.67
C PHE A 435 13.02 56.62 0.34
N VAL A 436 13.75 57.70 0.60
CA VAL A 436 14.83 57.73 1.60
C VAL A 436 14.23 58.09 2.94
N ILE A 437 14.44 57.24 3.95
CA ILE A 437 14.11 57.58 5.33
C ILE A 437 14.93 58.83 5.71
N PRO A 438 14.29 59.95 6.09
CA PRO A 438 15.03 61.15 6.46
C PRO A 438 16.02 60.85 7.57
N SER A 439 17.22 61.43 7.49
CA SER A 439 18.34 61.23 8.43
C SER A 439 18.01 61.57 9.89
N GLU A 440 16.85 62.16 10.14
CA GLU A 440 16.36 62.64 11.43
C GLU A 440 15.36 61.68 12.08
N VAL A 441 14.95 60.63 11.37
CA VAL A 441 14.05 59.60 11.89
C VAL A 441 14.89 58.49 12.54
N PRO A 442 14.88 58.35 13.88
CA PRO A 442 15.59 57.27 14.54
C PRO A 442 14.93 55.93 14.20
N ILE A 443 15.67 55.09 13.48
CA ILE A 443 15.29 53.69 13.29
C ILE A 443 15.65 52.96 14.57
N LEU A 444 14.65 52.60 15.37
CA LEU A 444 14.84 51.67 16.49
C LEU A 444 15.16 50.30 15.89
N VAL A 445 16.40 49.86 16.06
CA VAL A 445 16.88 48.50 15.73
C VAL A 445 16.55 47.57 16.88
#